data_AF-A0A3S5CML1-F1
#
_entry.id   AF-A0A3S5CML1-F1
#
_cell.length_a   1.000
_cell.length_b   1.000
_cell.length_c   1.000
_cell.angle_alpha   90.00
_cell.angle_beta   90.00
_cell.angle_gamma   90.00
#
_symmetry.space_group_name_H-M   'P 1'
#
loop_
_entity.id
_entity.type
_entity.pdbx_description
1 polymer ?
#
loop_
_entity_poly.entity_id
_entity_poly.type
_entity_poly.pdbx_seq_one_letter_code
_entity_poly.pdbx_strand_id
1 'polypeptide(L)' 'MMFFDERTGSWVRRWAVVRRPFLYLYANEKDPVELGLVNLTTAQIEYSSAD' A
#
# COMPACT_ATOMS: atom_id res chain seq x y z
N MET A 1 3.36 -4.36 3.72
CA MET A 1 1.88 -4.24 3.62
C MET A 1 1.36 -5.26 2.62
N MET A 2 0.20 -5.87 2.86
CA MET A 2 -0.47 -6.71 1.86
C MET A 2 -1.25 -5.83 0.90
N PHE A 3 -1.13 -6.08 -0.40
CA PHE A 3 -1.87 -5.39 -1.45
C PHE A 3 -2.50 -6.47 -2.34
N PHE A 4 -3.76 -6.30 -2.74
CA PHE A 4 -4.41 -7.23 -3.66
C PHE A 4 -4.06 -6.83 -5.09
N ASP A 5 -3.27 -7.65 -5.79
CA ASP A 5 -2.93 -7.40 -7.19
C ASP A 5 -3.98 -8.03 -8.09
N GLU A 6 -4.86 -7.20 -8.66
CA GLU A 6 -5.96 -7.64 -9.53
C GLU A 6 -5.48 -8.44 -10.74
N ARG A 7 -4.25 -8.20 -11.23
CA ARG A 7 -3.71 -8.91 -12.40
C ARG A 7 -3.40 -10.36 -12.10
N THR A 8 -3.02 -10.66 -10.86
CA THR A 8 -2.69 -12.02 -10.41
C THR A 8 -3.79 -12.63 -9.53
N GLY A 9 -4.84 -11.86 -9.21
CA GLY A 9 -5.93 -12.27 -8.33
C GLY A 9 -5.45 -12.66 -6.93
N SER A 10 -4.31 -12.12 -6.48
CA SER A 10 -3.59 -12.63 -5.32
C SER A 10 -3.08 -11.51 -4.40
N TRP A 11 -3.02 -11.80 -3.10
CA TRP A 11 -2.42 -10.90 -2.12
C TRP A 11 -0.91 -10.97 -2.19
N VAL A 12 -0.27 -9.83 -2.41
CA VAL A 12 1.18 -9.70 -2.53
C VAL A 12 1.73 -8.78 -1.46
N ARG A 13 2.92 -9.11 -0.95
CA ARG A 13 3.65 -8.24 -0.03
C ARG A 13 4.31 -7.10 -0.81
N ARG A 14 4.16 -5.87 -0.30
CA ARG A 14 4.80 -4.64 -0.81
C ARG A 14 5.46 -3.86 0.32
N TRP A 15 6.53 -3.15 -0.02
CA TRP A 15 7.12 -2.15 0.86
C TRP A 15 6.30 -0.87 0.75
N ALA A 16 5.89 -0.30 1.88
CA ALA A 16 5.00 0.83 1.92
C ALA A 16 5.65 1.99 2.68
N VAL A 17 5.64 3.18 2.09
CA VAL A 17 6.22 4.38 2.69
C VAL A 17 5.14 5.45 2.79
N VAL A 18 4.93 5.97 4.00
CA VAL A 18 4.03 7.12 4.23
C VAL A 18 4.81 8.40 4.03
N ARG A 19 4.44 9.20 3.04
CA ARG A 19 4.89 10.59 2.87
C ARG A 19 3.65 11.44 2.73
N ARG A 20 3.19 11.99 3.85
CA ARG A 20 1.86 12.61 3.94
C ARG A 20 1.69 13.69 2.85
N PRO A 21 0.52 13.73 2.19
CA PRO A 21 -0.70 12.98 2.50
C PRO A 21 -0.81 11.61 1.80
N PHE A 22 0.27 11.05 1.27
CA PHE A 22 0.20 9.83 0.45
C PHE A 22 0.90 8.62 1.06
N LEU A 23 0.48 7.46 0.58
CA LEU A 23 1.11 6.16 0.82
C LEU A 23 1.63 5.62 -0.50
N TYR A 24 2.94 5.34 -0.54
CA TYR A 24 3.66 4.88 -1.72
C TYR A 24 3.95 3.39 -1.59
N LEU A 25 3.78 2.63 -2.68
CA LEU A 25 4.06 1.20 -2.75
C LEU A 25 5.30 0.94 -3.61
N TYR A 26 6.16 0.04 -3.14
CA TYR A 26 7.37 -0.42 -3.84
C TYR A 26 7.43 -1.94 -3.82
N ALA A 27 8.14 -2.57 -4.77
CA ALA A 27 8.32 -4.03 -4.77
C ALA A 27 9.09 -4.49 -3.51
N ASN A 28 10.10 -3.72 -3.12
CA ASN A 28 10.92 -3.91 -1.92
C ASN A 28 11.49 -2.57 -1.44
N GLU A 29 12.20 -2.57 -0.31
CA GLU A 29 12.73 -1.34 0.34
C GLU A 29 13.75 -0.57 -0.51
N LYS A 30 14.50 -1.26 -1.36
CA LYS A 30 15.58 -0.66 -2.18
C LYS A 30 15.16 -0.37 -3.61
N ASP A 31 13.91 -0.66 -3.96
CA ASP A 31 13.41 -0.43 -5.31
C ASP A 31 13.18 1.07 -5.53
N PRO A 32 13.84 1.71 -6.51
CA PRO A 32 13.61 3.12 -6.79
C PRO A 32 12.27 3.38 -7.49
N VAL A 33 11.60 2.34 -8.00
CA VAL A 33 10.38 2.46 -8.80
C VAL A 33 9.13 2.37 -7.92
N GLU A 34 8.33 3.43 -7.95
CA GLU A 34 6.99 3.44 -7.36
C GLU A 34 6.04 2.56 -8.18
N LEU A 35 5.31 1.68 -7.51
CA LEU A 35 4.30 0.79 -8.10
C LEU A 35 2.86 1.26 -7.89
N GLY A 36 2.64 2.15 -6.93
CA GLY A 36 1.30 2.65 -6.64
C GLY A 36 1.27 3.73 -5.59
N LEU A 37 0.23 4.54 -5.67
CA LEU A 37 -0.02 5.70 -4.83
C LEU A 37 -1.43 5.65 -4.26
N VAL A 38 -1.56 5.82 -2.95
CA VAL A 38 -2.86 5.99 -2.28
C VAL A 38 -2.92 7.37 -1.62
N ASN A 39 -3.94 8.16 -1.97
CA ASN A 39 -4.19 9.43 -1.31
C ASN A 39 -4.90 9.23 0.02
N LEU A 40 -4.22 9.52 1.12
CA LEU A 40 -4.76 9.35 2.47
C LEU A 40 -5.72 10.48 2.87
N THR A 41 -5.81 11.59 2.13
CA THR A 41 -6.82 12.62 2.43
C THR A 41 -8.23 12.19 2.01
N THR A 42 -8.33 11.28 1.04
CA THR A 42 -9.61 10.83 0.47
C THR A 42 -9.86 9.34 0.70
N ALA A 43 -8.86 8.57 1.14
CA ALA A 43 -9.04 7.16 1.45
C ALA A 43 -9.95 6.97 2.67
N GLN A 44 -10.79 5.95 2.61
CA GLN A 44 -11.50 5.43 3.79
C GLN A 44 -10.55 4.53 4.57
N ILE A 45 -10.43 4.77 5.87
CA ILE A 45 -9.57 4.01 6.76
C ILE A 45 -10.47 3.33 7.79
N GLU A 46 -10.47 2.00 7.76
CA GLU A 46 -11.14 1.18 8.74
C GLU A 46 -10.09 0.56 9.67
N TYR A 47 -10.34 0.67 10.98
CA TYR A 47 -9.55 -0.01 11.99
C TYR A 47 -10.45 -1.01 12.71
N SER A 48 -10.06 -2.27 12.66
CA SER A 48 -10.64 -3.33 13.50
C SER A 48 -9.60 -3.68 14.56
N SER A 49 -9.91 -3.42 15.83
CA SER A 49 -9.28 -4.19 16.90
C SER A 49 -9.83 -5.61 16.81
N ALA A 50 -8.97 -6.62 16.93
CA ALA A 50 -9.44 -7.94 17.27
C ALA A 50 -9.79 -7.89 18.77
N ASP A 51 -11.04 -8.20 19.12
CA ASP A 51 -11.46 -8.44 20.51
C ASP A 51 -10.79 -9.71 21.07
#